data_AF-A0A655BLZ2-F1
#
_entry.id   AF-A0A655BLZ2-F1
#
_cell.length_a   1.000
_cell.length_b   1.000
_cell.length_c   1.000
_cell.angle_alpha   90.00
_cell.angle_beta   90.00
_cell.angle_gamma   90.00
#
_symmetry.space_group_name_H-M   'P 1'
#
loop_
_entity.id
_entity.type
_entity.pdbx_description
1 polymer ?
#
loop_
_entity_poly.entity_id
_entity_poly.type
_entity_poly.pdbx_seq_one_letter_code
_entity_poly.pdbx_strand_id
1 'polypeptide(L)' 'MQSALLGQDDVLAQLITAYRRFHLPARLSELDVDIHNTAEIDRVIAHTLRPVESIHYLPVTLTPDTLRAAFEKVEFFRI' A
#
# COMPACT_ATOMS: atom_id res chain seq x y z
N MET A 1 1.08 -0.88 -3.48
CA MET A 1 1.00 -1.51 -2.14
C MET A 1 1.74 -2.85 -2.09
N GLN A 2 1.41 -3.84 -2.94
CA GLN A 2 2.13 -5.13 -2.90
C GLN A 2 3.62 -5.04 -3.27
N SER A 3 4.00 -4.20 -4.23
CA SER A 3 5.41 -3.90 -4.53
C SER A 3 6.15 -3.27 -3.34
N ALA A 4 5.45 -2.44 -2.55
CA ALA A 4 5.99 -1.85 -1.32
C ALA A 4 6.17 -2.90 -0.21
N LEU A 5 5.19 -3.80 -0.04
CA LEU A 5 5.29 -4.95 0.88
C LEU A 5 6.46 -5.88 0.55
N LEU A 6 6.74 -6.07 -0.73
CA LEU A 6 7.81 -6.95 -1.21
C LEU A 6 9.18 -6.26 -1.31
N GLY A 7 9.29 -4.98 -0.91
CA GLY A 7 10.53 -4.21 -0.99
C GLY A 7 11.05 -3.96 -2.42
N GLN A 8 10.15 -3.98 -3.41
CA GLN A 8 10.49 -3.86 -4.84
C GLN A 8 10.45 -2.38 -5.28
N ASP A 9 11.45 -1.61 -4.87
CA ASP A 9 11.41 -0.14 -4.99
C ASP A 9 11.50 0.35 -6.44
N ASP A 10 12.31 -0.30 -7.27
CA ASP A 10 12.39 0.00 -8.71
C ASP A 10 11.06 -0.29 -9.42
N VAL A 11 10.37 -1.36 -9.01
CA VAL A 11 9.05 -1.71 -9.54
C VAL A 11 7.99 -0.73 -9.05
N LEU A 12 8.05 -0.33 -7.78
CA LEU A 12 7.17 0.68 -7.20
C LEU A 12 7.33 2.02 -7.93
N ALA A 13 8.56 2.46 -8.21
CA ALA A 13 8.85 3.67 -8.98
C ALA A 13 8.24 3.62 -10.39
N GLN A 14 8.41 2.49 -11.10
CA GLN A 14 7.84 2.28 -12.42
C GLN A 14 6.30 2.30 -12.41
N LEU A 15 5.69 1.64 -11.43
CA LEU A 15 4.23 1.60 -11.27
C LEU A 15 3.66 2.99 -10.97
N ILE A 16 4.27 3.76 -10.06
CA ILE A 16 3.84 5.13 -9.75
C ILE A 16 3.94 6.01 -10.99
N THR A 17 5.04 5.91 -11.74
CA THR A 17 5.24 6.68 -12.98
C THR A 17 4.19 6.33 -14.03
N ALA A 18 3.89 5.03 -14.20
CA ALA A 18 2.87 4.56 -15.12
C ALA A 18 1.47 5.04 -14.71
N TYR A 19 1.09 4.91 -13.43
CA TYR A 19 -0.22 5.33 -12.92
C TYR A 19 -0.46 6.82 -13.14
N ARG A 20 0.54 7.66 -12.84
CA ARG A 20 0.48 9.10 -13.10
C ARG A 20 0.28 9.43 -14.57
N ARG A 21 0.91 8.69 -15.49
CA ARG A 21 0.73 8.86 -16.93
C ARG A 21 -0.72 8.56 -17.38
N PHE A 22 -1.41 7.68 -16.67
CA PHE A 22 -2.81 7.35 -16.91
C PHE A 22 -3.79 8.18 -16.06
N HIS A 23 -3.31 9.22 -15.36
CA HIS A 23 -4.11 10.02 -14.43
C HIS A 23 -4.78 9.19 -13.32
N LEU A 24 -4.16 8.07 -12.94
CA LEU A 24 -4.59 7.24 -11.83
C LEU A 24 -3.92 7.69 -10.53
N PRO A 25 -4.63 7.59 -9.39
CA PRO A 25 -4.07 7.88 -8.08
C PRO A 25 -2.98 6.86 -7.75
N ALA A 26 -1.82 7.38 -7.35
CA ALA A 26 -0.65 6.62 -6.92
C ALA A 26 -0.33 6.82 -5.43
N ARG A 27 -1.18 7.58 -4.71
CA ARG A 27 -1.10 7.87 -3.28
C ARG A 27 -2.48 7.73 -2.62
N LEU A 28 -2.49 7.54 -1.30
CA LEU A 28 -3.73 7.49 -0.51
C LEU A 28 -4.41 8.85 -0.46
N SER A 29 -3.62 9.93 -0.34
CA SER A 29 -4.15 11.30 -0.36
C SER A 29 -4.88 11.66 -1.67
N GLU A 30 -4.48 11.06 -2.80
CA GLU A 30 -5.15 11.23 -4.11
C GLU A 30 -6.48 10.44 -4.19
N LEU A 31 -6.77 9.59 -3.20
CA LEU A 31 -8.02 8.86 -3.01
C LEU A 31 -8.88 9.44 -1.88
N ASP A 32 -8.54 10.65 -1.40
CA ASP A 32 -9.15 11.28 -0.22
C ASP A 32 -8.99 10.43 1.07
N VAL A 33 -7.94 9.62 1.14
CA VAL A 33 -7.61 8.82 2.32
C VAL A 33 -6.46 9.46 3.10
N ASP A 34 -6.73 9.85 4.35
CA ASP A 34 -5.72 10.36 5.27
C ASP A 34 -4.96 9.20 5.94
N ILE A 35 -3.66 9.09 5.65
CA ILE A 35 -2.76 8.09 6.25
C ILE A 35 -2.63 8.27 7.78
N HIS A 36 -2.89 9.46 8.30
CA HIS A 36 -2.83 9.75 9.73
C HIS A 36 -4.14 9.43 10.47
N ASN A 37 -5.21 9.09 9.75
CA ASN A 37 -6.43 8.59 10.36
C ASN A 37 -6.26 7.11 10.74
N THR A 38 -5.60 6.87 11.88
CA THR A 38 -5.28 5.54 12.38
C THR A 38 -6.50 4.62 12.45
N ALA A 39 -7.67 5.14 12.82
CA ALA A 39 -8.88 4.33 12.96
C ALA A 39 -9.36 3.74 11.61
N GLU A 40 -9.36 4.54 10.54
CA GLU A 40 -9.75 4.05 9.21
C GLU A 40 -8.66 3.16 8.61
N ILE A 41 -7.39 3.53 8.78
CA ILE A 41 -6.27 2.71 8.33
C ILE A 41 -6.29 1.34 9.02
N ASP A 42 -6.58 1.28 10.32
CA ASP A 42 -6.67 0.02 11.07
C ASP A 42 -7.81 -0.86 10.59
N ARG A 43 -8.95 -0.27 10.19
CA ARG A 43 -10.05 -1.03 9.58
C ARG A 43 -9.65 -1.63 8.24
N VAL A 44 -8.95 -0.86 7.39
CA VAL A 44 -8.45 -1.36 6.10
C VAL A 44 -7.43 -2.48 6.31
N ILE A 45 -6.49 -2.30 7.24
CA ILE A 45 -5.50 -3.33 7.59
C ILE A 45 -6.19 -4.60 8.09
N ALA A 46 -7.12 -4.47 9.05
CA ALA A 46 -7.84 -5.61 9.61
C ALA A 46 -8.65 -6.34 8.54
N HIS A 47 -9.30 -5.60 7.63
CA HIS A 47 -10.04 -6.19 6.51
C HIS A 47 -9.11 -6.95 5.57
N THR A 48 -7.98 -6.33 5.18
CA THR A 48 -6.98 -6.90 4.27
C THR A 48 -6.35 -8.18 4.84
N LEU A 49 -6.19 -8.28 6.17
CA LEU A 49 -5.58 -9.44 6.83
C LEU A 49 -6.56 -10.60 7.10
N ARG A 50 -7.84 -10.49 6.72
CA ARG A 50 -8.81 -11.58 6.93
C ARG A 50 -8.33 -12.85 6.23
N PRO A 51 -8.57 -14.06 6.79
CA PRO A 51 -8.02 -15.31 6.23
C PRO A 51 -8.43 -15.63 4.79
N VAL A 52 -9.55 -15.06 4.32
CA VAL A 52 -10.10 -15.30 2.99
C VAL A 52 -9.50 -14.40 1.91
N GLU A 53 -8.69 -13.42 2.29
CA GLU A 53 -8.11 -12.45 1.36
C GLU A 53 -6.91 -13.04 0.61
N SER A 54 -6.74 -12.62 -0.64
CA SER A 54 -5.68 -13.12 -1.52
C SER A 54 -4.26 -12.68 -1.12
N ILE A 55 -4.14 -11.73 -0.18
CA ILE A 55 -2.85 -11.22 0.27
C ILE A 55 -1.98 -12.34 0.87
N HIS A 56 -2.58 -13.37 1.45
CA HIS A 56 -1.89 -14.52 2.07
C HIS A 56 -1.16 -15.43 1.06
N TYR A 57 -1.33 -15.22 -0.24
CA TYR A 57 -0.51 -15.87 -1.27
C TYR A 57 0.86 -15.22 -1.46
N LEU A 58 1.09 -14.04 -0.88
CA LEU A 58 2.39 -13.39 -0.95
C LEU A 58 3.42 -14.15 -0.10
N PRO A 59 4.65 -14.35 -0.59
CA PRO A 59 5.71 -15.04 0.14
C PRO A 59 6.38 -14.11 1.17
N VAL A 60 5.58 -13.46 2.01
CA VAL A 60 6.05 -12.52 3.04
C VAL A 60 5.24 -12.71 4.31
N THR A 61 5.86 -12.49 5.46
CA THR A 61 5.14 -12.45 6.75
C THR A 61 4.26 -11.21 6.78
N LEU A 62 2.94 -11.41 6.85
CA LEU A 62 1.96 -10.33 6.91
C LEU A 62 1.55 -10.06 8.35
N THR A 63 1.84 -8.85 8.81
CA THR A 63 1.35 -8.30 10.09
C THR A 63 0.71 -6.93 9.86
N PRO A 64 -0.11 -6.44 10.81
CA PRO A 64 -0.62 -5.07 10.74
C PRO A 64 0.47 -4.03 10.53
N ASP A 65 1.61 -4.17 11.21
CA ASP A 65 2.73 -3.24 11.10
C ASP A 65 3.38 -3.27 9.71
N THR A 66 3.56 -4.44 9.11
CA THR A 66 4.13 -4.55 7.76
C THR A 66 3.21 -3.91 6.70
N LEU A 67 1.89 -4.03 6.88
CA LEU A 67 0.90 -3.40 6.00
C LEU A 67 0.88 -1.89 6.16
N ARG A 68 0.92 -1.41 7.41
CA ARG A 68 1.01 0.03 7.69
C ARG A 68 2.27 0.63 7.07
N ALA A 69 3.42 0.01 7.29
CA ALA A 69 4.68 0.45 6.69
C ALA A 69 4.61 0.49 5.16
N ALA A 70 3.93 -0.47 4.53
CA ALA A 70 3.72 -0.46 3.08
C ALA A 70 2.78 0.67 2.60
N PHE A 71 1.73 1.00 3.36
CA PHE A 71 0.88 2.15 3.07
C PHE A 71 1.65 3.47 3.19
N GLU A 72 2.39 3.66 4.28
CA GLU A 72 3.26 4.83 4.48
C GLU A 72 4.30 4.95 3.36
N LYS A 73 4.91 3.82 2.97
CA LYS A 73 5.88 3.79 1.89
C LYS A 73 5.27 4.26 0.57
N VAL A 74 4.06 3.81 0.22
CA VAL A 74 3.38 4.26 -1.01
C VAL A 74 3.04 5.74 -0.93
N GLU A 75 2.52 6.21 0.21
CA GLU A 75 2.13 7.62 0.39
C GLU A 75 3.31 8.56 0.22
N PHE A 76 4.42 8.25 0.90
CA PHE A 76 5.59 9.12 0.96
C PHE A 76 6.64 8.79 -0.12
N PHE A 77 6.39 7.82 -1.01
CA PHE A 77 7.35 7.45 -2.05
C PHE A 77 7.68 8.67 -2.93
N ARG A 78 8.99 8.90 -3.07
CA ARG A 78 9.56 9.93 -3.94
C ARG A 78 10.20 9.22 -5.13
N ILE A 79 9.78 9.62 -6.33
CA ILE A 79 10.43 9.30 -7.60
C ILE A 79 11.13 10.54 -8.13
#